data_AF-A0A9D9N551-F1
#
_entry.id   AF-A0A9D9N551-F1
#
_cell.length_a   1.000
_cell.length_b   1.000
_cell.length_c   1.000
_cell.angle_alpha   90.00
_cell.angle_beta   90.00
_cell.angle_gamma   90.00
#
_symmetry.space_group_name_H-M   'P 1'
#
loop_
_entity.id
_entity.type
_entity.pdbx_description
1 polymer ?
#
loop_
_entity_poly.entity_id
_entity_poly.type
_entity_poly.pdbx_seq_one_letter_code
_entity_poly.pdbx_strand_id
1 'polypeptide(L)'
;MKKLILALTLASVVSSQAQNSPYVAKVLDFCPAPGQFTNVLPQYEEGDTKNDIIDKVSEYLVGQENGGLLSLGAWGGYIVVGFDHTIINKVGEYDFKILGNAFYSTANPNPDTPKGGSCEPGIVMVSYDENKNGLADDAWYELAGSEYKKPETKHNYEVVYYKPDKNKVATPNPNNPSITDTSYIYWKDNIGNEGYIEKNSFYQQAYYPEWIESDSLVFKGTRLANNAIDESGQGSYYVLYAYDWGYADNHPNDSELSCFKIDWAVDSLGNPVHLPGIDFIKIYTGVLQSNGWLGECSTEVSGIIDLHPEIAMGDNEHLTDSFTIFQAENGDIHINTQESGKAILYNMSGICLQDFHLQTGKNILNPIVKQSGIYLLKIYTNLYSNSYKIIIK
;
A
#
# COMPACT_ATOMS: atom_id res chain seq x y z
N MET A 1 -5.98 -63.20 -10.17
CA MET A 1 -6.86 -62.07 -9.84
C MET A 1 -6.15 -61.13 -8.88
N LYS A 2 -5.89 -59.89 -9.32
CA LYS A 2 -5.90 -58.65 -8.52
C LYS A 2 -5.54 -57.53 -9.50
N LYS A 3 -6.57 -56.88 -10.05
CA LYS A 3 -6.44 -55.68 -10.88
C LYS A 3 -6.10 -54.52 -9.95
N LEU A 4 -4.95 -53.89 -10.15
CA LEU A 4 -4.65 -52.60 -9.55
C LEU A 4 -5.47 -51.55 -10.30
N ILE A 5 -6.47 -50.96 -9.65
CA ILE A 5 -7.21 -49.82 -10.18
C ILE A 5 -6.47 -48.58 -9.66
N LEU A 6 -5.76 -47.91 -10.57
CA LEU A 6 -5.18 -46.60 -10.33
C LEU A 6 -6.33 -45.59 -10.39
N ALA A 7 -6.80 -45.11 -9.24
CA ALA A 7 -7.76 -44.01 -9.19
C ALA A 7 -7.01 -42.70 -9.44
N LEU A 8 -7.12 -42.15 -10.66
CA LEU A 8 -6.84 -40.74 -10.89
C LEU A 8 -7.98 -39.93 -10.22
N THR A 9 -7.70 -39.32 -9.09
CA THR A 9 -8.52 -38.23 -8.57
C THR A 9 -8.30 -37.01 -9.46
N LEU A 10 -9.21 -36.74 -10.39
CA LEU A 10 -9.36 -35.41 -10.96
C LEU A 10 -9.80 -34.48 -9.82
N ALA A 11 -8.87 -33.66 -9.32
CA ALA A 11 -9.24 -32.47 -8.58
C ALA A 11 -9.96 -31.54 -9.56
N SER A 12 -11.28 -31.46 -9.47
CA SER A 12 -12.04 -30.41 -10.13
C SER A 12 -11.59 -29.08 -9.54
N VAL A 13 -10.80 -28.32 -10.29
CA VAL A 13 -10.58 -26.90 -10.02
C VAL A 13 -11.95 -26.25 -10.23
N VAL A 14 -12.70 -26.09 -9.15
CA VAL A 14 -13.84 -25.18 -9.15
C VAL A 14 -13.20 -23.81 -9.25
N SER A 15 -13.20 -23.20 -10.43
CA SER A 15 -12.94 -21.77 -10.50
C SER A 15 -14.08 -21.11 -9.76
N SER A 16 -13.86 -20.69 -8.52
CA SER A 16 -14.79 -19.76 -7.89
C SER A 16 -14.82 -18.53 -8.77
N GLN A 17 -15.94 -18.29 -9.43
CA GLN A 17 -16.15 -17.05 -10.15
C GLN A 17 -16.02 -15.91 -9.12
N ALA A 18 -15.22 -14.89 -9.44
CA ALA A 18 -15.07 -13.71 -8.59
C ALA A 18 -16.45 -13.16 -8.22
N GLN A 19 -16.67 -12.90 -6.94
CA GLN A 19 -17.93 -12.36 -6.43
C GLN A 19 -17.93 -10.83 -6.42
N ASN A 20 -16.77 -10.22 -6.72
CA ASN A 20 -16.50 -8.81 -6.56
C ASN A 20 -16.88 -8.33 -5.16
N SER A 21 -16.42 -9.06 -4.15
CA SER A 21 -16.61 -8.66 -2.76
C SER A 21 -15.81 -7.38 -2.50
N PRO A 22 -16.39 -6.31 -1.93
CA PRO A 22 -15.63 -5.09 -1.61
C PRO A 22 -14.55 -5.30 -0.55
N TYR A 23 -14.48 -6.47 0.08
CA TYR A 23 -13.59 -6.76 1.20
C TYR A 23 -12.47 -7.71 0.79
N VAL A 24 -11.39 -7.67 1.58
CA VAL A 24 -10.24 -8.59 1.47
C VAL A 24 -10.70 -10.04 1.29
N ALA A 25 -10.16 -10.72 0.28
CA ALA A 25 -10.50 -12.11 -0.02
C ALA A 25 -9.51 -13.11 0.60
N LYS A 26 -8.25 -12.70 0.80
CA LYS A 26 -7.20 -13.55 1.37
C LYS A 26 -6.08 -12.75 2.01
N VAL A 27 -5.50 -13.28 3.08
CA VAL A 27 -4.20 -12.85 3.62
C VAL A 27 -3.13 -13.74 2.99
N LEU A 28 -2.14 -13.11 2.35
CA LEU A 28 -1.07 -13.79 1.62
C LEU A 28 0.19 -13.94 2.47
N ASP A 29 0.49 -12.92 3.28
CA ASP A 29 1.63 -12.92 4.17
C ASP A 29 1.39 -11.97 5.35
N PHE A 30 1.99 -12.28 6.49
CA PHE A 30 1.99 -11.43 7.67
C PHE A 30 3.27 -11.66 8.45
N CYS A 31 3.95 -10.57 8.78
CA CYS A 31 5.15 -10.59 9.61
C CYS A 31 5.25 -9.25 10.35
N PRO A 32 4.72 -9.17 11.58
CA PRO A 32 4.85 -7.97 12.38
C PRO A 32 6.32 -7.82 12.81
N ALA A 33 6.77 -6.58 12.95
CA ALA A 33 8.03 -6.30 13.61
C ALA A 33 7.84 -6.43 15.13
N PRO A 34 8.92 -6.42 15.92
CA PRO A 34 8.78 -6.50 17.36
C PRO A 34 8.00 -5.32 17.95
N GLY A 35 7.08 -5.60 18.87
CA GLY A 35 6.21 -4.59 19.46
C GLY A 35 5.35 -5.09 20.61
N GLN A 36 4.70 -4.17 21.30
CA GLN A 36 3.89 -4.41 22.49
C GLN A 36 2.60 -5.20 22.22
N PHE A 37 2.15 -5.26 20.96
CA PHE A 37 0.99 -6.06 20.54
C PHE A 37 1.37 -7.31 19.74
N THR A 38 2.65 -7.48 19.43
CA THR A 38 3.14 -8.73 18.86
C THR A 38 2.82 -9.89 19.79
N ASN A 39 2.35 -11.00 19.22
CA ASN A 39 1.82 -12.19 19.91
C ASN A 39 0.48 -11.97 20.65
N VAL A 40 -0.15 -10.80 20.53
CA VAL A 40 -1.47 -10.48 21.12
C VAL A 40 -2.51 -10.18 20.04
N LEU A 41 -2.12 -9.47 18.97
CA LEU A 41 -2.99 -9.09 17.86
C LEU A 41 -2.36 -9.50 16.51
N PRO A 42 -2.53 -10.77 16.06
CA PRO A 42 -3.33 -11.83 16.68
C PRO A 42 -2.59 -12.54 17.82
N GLN A 43 -3.36 -13.26 18.64
CA GLN A 43 -2.80 -14.04 19.76
C GLN A 43 -2.00 -15.24 19.25
N TYR A 44 -0.75 -15.32 19.67
CA TYR A 44 0.09 -16.51 19.52
C TYR A 44 -0.24 -17.52 20.64
N GLU A 45 -0.34 -18.78 20.26
CA GLU A 45 -0.40 -19.94 21.14
C GLU A 45 0.85 -20.80 20.92
N GLU A 46 1.33 -21.44 21.99
CA GLU A 46 2.55 -22.25 21.92
C GLU A 46 2.43 -23.34 20.84
N GLY A 47 3.30 -23.26 19.84
CA GLY A 47 3.32 -24.20 18.72
C GLY A 47 2.64 -23.70 17.44
N ASP A 48 2.02 -22.52 17.46
CA ASP A 48 1.52 -21.90 16.23
C ASP A 48 2.64 -21.73 15.20
N THR A 49 2.36 -22.13 13.98
CA THR A 49 3.19 -21.89 12.81
C THR A 49 2.82 -20.56 12.15
N LYS A 50 3.63 -20.11 11.20
CA LYS A 50 3.29 -18.95 10.36
C LYS A 50 1.92 -19.09 9.69
N ASN A 51 1.55 -20.29 9.26
CA ASN A 51 0.26 -20.52 8.61
C ASN A 51 -0.91 -20.40 9.61
N ASP A 52 -0.75 -20.91 10.83
CA ASP A 52 -1.77 -20.78 11.89
C ASP A 52 -1.99 -19.30 12.24
N ILE A 53 -0.91 -18.50 12.26
CA ILE A 53 -1.00 -17.05 12.44
C ILE A 53 -1.71 -16.39 11.25
N ILE A 54 -1.39 -16.76 10.01
CA ILE A 54 -2.09 -16.23 8.82
C ILE A 54 -3.59 -16.59 8.85
N ASP A 55 -3.96 -17.78 9.30
CA ASP A 55 -5.36 -18.18 9.47
C ASP A 55 -6.06 -17.29 10.51
N LYS A 56 -5.42 -17.03 11.66
CA LYS A 56 -5.94 -16.11 12.69
C LYS A 56 -6.08 -14.67 12.17
N VAL A 57 -5.12 -14.16 11.39
CA VAL A 57 -5.25 -12.84 10.73
C VAL A 57 -6.38 -12.84 9.71
N SER A 58 -6.57 -13.96 9.00
CA SER A 58 -7.64 -14.10 8.01
C SER A 58 -9.02 -14.03 8.67
N GLU A 59 -9.20 -14.59 9.87
CA GLU A 59 -10.43 -14.44 10.66
C GLU A 59 -10.76 -12.98 11.00
N TYR A 60 -9.75 -12.11 11.08
CA TYR A 60 -9.94 -10.70 11.40
C TYR A 60 -10.33 -9.87 10.18
N LEU A 61 -9.82 -10.19 8.99
CA LEU A 61 -9.91 -9.29 7.84
C LEU A 61 -10.73 -9.85 6.66
N VAL A 62 -10.71 -11.16 6.43
CA VAL A 62 -11.30 -11.74 5.22
C VAL A 62 -12.81 -11.62 5.25
N GLY A 63 -13.37 -10.98 4.23
CA GLY A 63 -14.81 -10.76 4.08
C GLY A 63 -15.41 -9.75 5.08
N GLN A 64 -14.59 -8.99 5.81
CA GLN A 64 -15.03 -8.02 6.81
C GLN A 64 -14.85 -6.58 6.30
N GLU A 65 -15.84 -5.71 6.57
CA GLU A 65 -15.71 -4.27 6.34
C GLU A 65 -14.75 -3.63 7.34
N ASN A 66 -15.02 -3.86 8.64
CA ASN A 66 -14.20 -3.44 9.76
C ASN A 66 -14.18 -4.59 10.77
N GLY A 67 -13.19 -5.46 10.65
CA GLY A 67 -13.07 -6.66 11.45
C GLY A 67 -12.15 -6.48 12.66
N GLY A 68 -11.36 -7.50 12.97
CA GLY A 68 -10.45 -7.48 14.11
C GLY A 68 -9.27 -6.55 13.88
N LEU A 69 -8.81 -5.87 14.94
CA LEU A 69 -7.64 -5.00 14.88
C LEU A 69 -6.34 -5.84 14.86
N LEU A 70 -5.50 -5.60 13.86
CA LEU A 70 -4.19 -6.20 13.68
C LEU A 70 -3.11 -5.17 13.96
N SER A 71 -2.07 -5.51 14.73
CA SER A 71 -0.89 -4.66 14.89
C SER A 71 0.25 -5.16 13.98
N LEU A 72 0.90 -4.23 13.30
CA LEU A 72 2.09 -4.52 12.49
C LEU A 72 3.40 -4.40 13.30
N GLY A 73 3.33 -3.89 14.54
CA GLY A 73 4.50 -3.66 15.40
C GLY A 73 5.36 -2.50 14.91
N ALA A 74 6.63 -2.47 15.31
CA ALA A 74 7.56 -1.41 14.91
C ALA A 74 7.79 -1.30 13.37
N TRP A 75 8.61 -0.33 12.96
CA TRP A 75 8.91 -0.07 11.55
C TRP A 75 9.21 -1.33 10.73
N GLY A 76 8.58 -1.42 9.57
CA GLY A 76 8.79 -2.47 8.57
C GLY A 76 7.94 -3.73 8.75
N GLY A 77 7.34 -3.93 9.92
CA GLY A 77 6.35 -4.99 10.12
C GLY A 77 5.16 -4.81 9.18
N TYR A 78 4.62 -5.91 8.65
CA TYR A 78 3.74 -5.83 7.48
C TYR A 78 2.65 -6.91 7.40
N ILE A 79 1.65 -6.60 6.58
CA ILE A 79 0.66 -7.54 6.04
C ILE A 79 0.62 -7.44 4.52
N VAL A 80 0.35 -8.56 3.84
CA VAL A 80 0.03 -8.63 2.41
C VAL A 80 -1.33 -9.29 2.23
N VAL A 81 -2.23 -8.66 1.50
CA VAL A 81 -3.58 -9.15 1.22
C VAL A 81 -3.87 -9.19 -0.28
N GLY A 82 -4.89 -9.95 -0.67
CA GLY A 82 -5.43 -9.94 -2.02
C GLY A 82 -6.96 -9.88 -2.06
N PHE A 83 -7.47 -9.37 -3.17
CA PHE A 83 -8.90 -9.33 -3.50
C PHE A 83 -9.28 -10.51 -4.40
N ASP A 84 -10.58 -10.81 -4.50
CA ASP A 84 -11.10 -11.86 -5.40
C ASP A 84 -11.27 -11.37 -6.84
N HIS A 85 -10.97 -10.09 -7.08
CA HIS A 85 -11.01 -9.39 -8.35
C HIS A 85 -9.97 -8.25 -8.34
N THR A 86 -9.74 -7.65 -9.51
CA THR A 86 -8.89 -6.46 -9.63
C THR A 86 -9.67 -5.23 -9.15
N ILE A 87 -9.17 -4.54 -8.14
CA ILE A 87 -9.63 -3.19 -7.78
C ILE A 87 -9.22 -2.25 -8.90
N ILE A 88 -10.21 -1.63 -9.52
CA ILE A 88 -10.00 -0.84 -10.72
C ILE A 88 -9.43 0.54 -10.36
N ASN A 89 -8.43 1.00 -11.13
CA ASN A 89 -7.98 2.38 -11.04
C ASN A 89 -8.96 3.31 -11.74
N LYS A 90 -9.68 4.12 -10.96
CA LYS A 90 -10.56 5.16 -11.44
C LYS A 90 -9.85 6.50 -11.32
N VAL A 91 -9.23 6.91 -12.43
CA VAL A 91 -8.37 8.09 -12.51
C VAL A 91 -8.99 9.31 -11.80
N GLY A 92 -8.24 9.86 -10.86
CA GLY A 92 -8.63 11.04 -10.08
C GLY A 92 -9.56 10.78 -8.88
N GLU A 93 -10.16 9.60 -8.76
CA GLU A 93 -11.00 9.21 -7.63
C GLU A 93 -10.22 8.39 -6.58
N TYR A 94 -10.84 8.13 -5.43
CA TYR A 94 -10.31 7.18 -4.46
C TYR A 94 -10.79 5.78 -4.84
N ASP A 95 -9.89 4.81 -4.88
CA ASP A 95 -10.17 3.45 -5.36
C ASP A 95 -10.42 2.47 -4.21
N PHE A 96 -9.71 2.64 -3.10
CA PHE A 96 -9.88 1.81 -1.93
C PHE A 96 -9.64 2.59 -0.65
N LYS A 97 -10.02 1.99 0.48
CA LYS A 97 -9.88 2.56 1.82
C LYS A 97 -9.23 1.57 2.75
N ILE A 98 -8.34 2.04 3.61
CA ILE A 98 -7.73 1.21 4.67
C ILE A 98 -8.21 1.74 6.02
N LEU A 99 -8.75 0.85 6.84
CA LEU A 99 -9.21 1.13 8.19
C LEU A 99 -8.14 0.77 9.22
N GLY A 100 -8.02 1.59 10.25
CA GLY A 100 -7.16 1.38 11.41
C GLY A 100 -7.84 1.82 12.71
N ASN A 101 -7.06 2.28 13.67
CA ASN A 101 -7.56 2.79 14.96
C ASN A 101 -7.29 4.29 15.18
N ALA A 102 -6.70 4.97 14.19
CA ALA A 102 -6.26 6.34 14.33
C ALA A 102 -7.36 7.28 14.85
N PHE A 103 -6.97 8.19 15.76
CA PHE A 103 -7.86 9.21 16.30
C PHE A 103 -7.13 10.52 16.56
N TYR A 104 -7.87 11.62 16.52
CA TYR A 104 -7.36 12.93 16.94
C TYR A 104 -7.68 13.18 18.41
N SER A 105 -6.67 13.59 19.16
CA SER A 105 -6.84 13.97 20.55
C SER A 105 -7.62 15.28 20.66
N THR A 106 -8.68 15.28 21.44
CA THR A 106 -9.41 16.51 21.82
C THR A 106 -8.72 17.27 22.96
N ALA A 107 -7.68 16.70 23.55
CA ALA A 107 -6.94 17.22 24.70
C ALA A 107 -5.51 17.65 24.35
N ASN A 108 -5.20 17.86 23.07
CA ASN A 108 -3.88 18.38 22.68
C ASN A 108 -3.68 19.77 23.33
N PRO A 109 -2.67 19.94 24.19
CA PRO A 109 -2.43 21.21 24.88
C PRO A 109 -1.97 22.32 23.95
N ASN A 110 -1.61 22.01 22.70
CA ASN A 110 -1.12 22.95 21.71
C ASN A 110 -2.12 23.12 20.53
N PRO A 111 -2.98 24.16 20.55
CA PRO A 111 -4.07 24.32 19.57
C PRO A 111 -3.60 24.73 18.16
N ASP A 112 -2.34 25.17 18.00
CA ASP A 112 -1.78 25.65 16.72
C ASP A 112 -1.06 24.52 15.94
N THR A 113 -1.19 23.27 16.38
CA THR A 113 -0.52 22.11 15.79
C THR A 113 -1.37 21.41 14.73
N PRO A 114 -0.74 20.63 13.83
CA PRO A 114 -1.47 19.74 12.92
C PRO A 114 -2.40 18.78 13.67
N LYS A 115 -3.33 18.15 12.96
CA LYS A 115 -4.19 17.12 13.56
C LYS A 115 -3.31 15.98 14.10
N GLY A 116 -3.59 15.51 15.32
CA GLY A 116 -2.80 14.47 15.95
C GLY A 116 -3.49 13.85 17.16
N GLY A 117 -3.02 12.67 17.57
CA GLY A 117 -3.55 11.87 18.67
C GLY A 117 -2.82 10.52 18.69
N SER A 118 -3.47 9.48 18.20
CA SER A 118 -2.82 8.22 17.78
C SER A 118 -2.90 8.18 16.26
N CYS A 119 -1.82 8.53 15.59
CA CYS A 119 -1.71 8.51 14.14
C CYS A 119 -0.41 7.77 13.81
N GLU A 120 -0.52 6.54 13.29
CA GLU A 120 0.58 5.58 13.20
C GLU A 120 0.79 5.15 11.75
N PRO A 121 1.32 6.06 10.91
CA PRO A 121 1.22 5.97 9.47
C PRO A 121 1.89 4.73 8.89
N GLY A 122 1.08 3.90 8.24
CA GLY A 122 1.50 2.76 7.43
C GLY A 122 1.73 3.15 5.98
N ILE A 123 2.85 2.71 5.41
CA ILE A 123 3.13 2.86 3.98
C ILE A 123 2.42 1.75 3.22
N VAL A 124 1.84 2.13 2.08
CA VAL A 124 1.04 1.23 1.23
C VAL A 124 1.78 0.96 -0.07
N MET A 125 1.92 -0.33 -0.38
CA MET A 125 2.42 -0.85 -1.64
C MET A 125 1.30 -1.60 -2.34
N VAL A 126 1.26 -1.55 -3.66
CA VAL A 126 0.24 -2.24 -4.47
C VAL A 126 0.88 -3.01 -5.61
N SER A 127 0.22 -4.07 -6.06
CA SER A 127 0.64 -4.88 -7.21
C SER A 127 -0.56 -5.25 -8.07
N TYR A 128 -0.36 -5.19 -9.39
CA TYR A 128 -1.29 -5.67 -10.40
C TYR A 128 -0.88 -7.08 -10.84
N ASP A 129 -1.81 -8.04 -10.88
CA ASP A 129 -1.57 -9.41 -11.38
C ASP A 129 -1.52 -9.41 -12.91
N GLU A 130 -0.42 -8.92 -13.47
CA GLU A 130 -0.22 -8.75 -14.91
C GLU A 130 -0.22 -10.12 -15.63
N ASN A 131 0.34 -11.13 -14.96
CA ASN A 131 0.50 -12.47 -15.53
C ASN A 131 -0.74 -13.38 -15.30
N LYS A 132 -1.69 -12.94 -14.46
CA LYS A 132 -2.98 -13.59 -14.15
C LYS A 132 -2.84 -14.95 -13.48
N ASN A 133 -1.81 -15.13 -12.64
CA ASN A 133 -1.59 -16.38 -11.91
C ASN A 133 -2.25 -16.39 -10.51
N GLY A 134 -2.79 -15.26 -10.05
CA GLY A 134 -3.41 -15.09 -8.74
C GLY A 134 -2.41 -15.03 -7.58
N LEU A 135 -1.13 -14.83 -7.86
CA LEU A 135 -0.01 -14.76 -6.91
C LEU A 135 0.55 -13.33 -6.89
N ALA A 136 1.02 -12.90 -5.72
CA ALA A 136 1.62 -11.58 -5.58
C ALA A 136 3.12 -11.58 -5.93
N ASP A 137 3.45 -12.03 -7.14
CA ASP A 137 4.82 -12.18 -7.67
C ASP A 137 5.18 -11.20 -8.79
N ASP A 138 4.24 -10.34 -9.19
CA ASP A 138 4.47 -9.23 -10.11
C ASP A 138 5.11 -7.99 -9.41
N ALA A 139 5.26 -6.91 -10.17
CA ALA A 139 5.92 -5.69 -9.70
C ALA A 139 5.09 -4.95 -8.64
N TRP A 140 5.77 -4.57 -7.55
CA TRP A 140 5.21 -3.79 -6.45
C TRP A 140 5.55 -2.31 -6.57
N TYR A 141 4.56 -1.45 -6.35
CA TYR A 141 4.66 0.01 -6.44
C TYR A 141 4.25 0.65 -5.12
N GLU A 142 5.04 1.60 -4.61
CA GLU A 142 4.64 2.39 -3.43
C GLU A 142 3.59 3.40 -3.84
N LEU A 143 2.56 3.62 -3.02
CA LEU A 143 1.68 4.77 -3.18
C LEU A 143 2.33 5.99 -2.51
N ALA A 144 2.82 6.92 -3.32
CA ALA A 144 3.53 8.10 -2.84
C ALA A 144 2.59 9.05 -2.09
N GLY A 145 2.64 9.03 -0.76
CA GLY A 145 1.93 9.96 0.11
C GLY A 145 2.56 11.36 0.21
N SER A 146 1.96 12.20 1.06
CA SER A 146 2.37 13.59 1.32
C SER A 146 3.85 13.77 1.71
N GLU A 147 4.45 12.80 2.38
CA GLU A 147 5.84 12.88 2.84
C GLU A 147 6.84 12.27 1.86
N TYR A 148 6.39 11.61 0.78
CA TYR A 148 7.25 10.79 -0.09
C TYR A 148 8.48 11.55 -0.59
N LYS A 149 8.32 12.82 -1.00
CA LYS A 149 9.40 13.65 -1.57
C LYS A 149 10.16 14.49 -0.53
N LYS A 150 9.83 14.38 0.75
CA LYS A 150 10.48 15.19 1.79
C LYS A 150 11.89 14.64 2.10
N PRO A 151 12.88 15.52 2.37
CA PRO A 151 14.26 15.10 2.63
C PRO A 151 14.41 14.24 3.90
N GLU A 152 13.47 14.32 4.82
CA GLU A 152 13.41 13.50 6.04
C GLU A 152 13.04 12.04 5.73
N THR A 153 12.29 11.79 4.65
CA THR A 153 11.91 10.46 4.20
C THR A 153 13.12 9.71 3.65
N LYS A 154 13.35 8.50 4.17
CA LYS A 154 14.49 7.65 3.79
C LYS A 154 13.99 6.47 2.97
N HIS A 155 14.21 6.52 1.65
CA HIS A 155 13.99 5.38 0.77
C HIS A 155 15.17 4.39 0.87
N ASN A 156 14.93 3.13 0.46
CA ASN A 156 15.94 2.05 0.55
C ASN A 156 16.51 1.88 1.97
N TYR A 157 15.68 2.13 2.98
CA TYR A 157 16.02 1.97 4.38
C TYR A 157 15.87 0.50 4.77
N GLU A 158 16.73 0.03 5.66
CA GLU A 158 16.71 -1.33 6.18
C GLU A 158 16.92 -1.29 7.70
N VAL A 159 16.16 -2.12 8.42
CA VAL A 159 16.35 -2.34 9.86
C VAL A 159 16.46 -3.82 10.12
N VAL A 160 17.41 -4.16 11.00
CA VAL A 160 17.57 -5.49 11.56
C VAL A 160 17.18 -5.45 13.03
N TYR A 161 16.17 -6.24 13.41
CA TYR A 161 15.80 -6.48 14.80
C TYR A 161 16.38 -7.81 15.28
N TYR A 162 16.92 -7.85 16.49
CA TYR A 162 17.54 -9.03 17.06
C TYR A 162 16.68 -9.64 18.15
N LYS A 163 16.47 -10.96 18.07
CA LYS A 163 15.75 -11.73 19.09
C LYS A 163 16.45 -11.53 20.45
N PRO A 164 15.69 -11.22 21.52
CA PRO A 164 16.29 -10.98 22.83
C PRO A 164 16.81 -12.29 23.43
N ASP A 165 17.92 -12.23 24.16
CA ASP A 165 18.36 -13.38 24.96
C ASP A 165 17.32 -13.67 26.05
N LYS A 166 16.79 -14.90 26.06
CA LYS A 166 15.80 -15.36 27.04
C LYS A 166 16.28 -15.25 28.49
N ASN A 167 17.59 -15.25 28.72
CA ASN A 167 18.20 -15.12 30.05
C ASN A 167 18.63 -13.69 30.39
N LYS A 168 18.35 -12.73 29.51
CA LYS A 168 18.67 -11.32 29.75
C LYS A 168 17.98 -10.84 31.02
N VAL A 169 18.74 -10.18 31.89
CA VAL A 169 18.17 -9.43 33.01
C VAL A 169 17.61 -8.11 32.47
N ALA A 170 16.32 -7.86 32.74
CA ALA A 170 15.67 -6.61 32.36
C ALA A 170 16.41 -5.40 32.94
N THR A 171 16.49 -4.31 32.18
CA THR A 171 17.07 -3.04 32.64
C THR A 171 15.96 -2.01 32.81
N PRO A 172 15.40 -1.84 34.02
CA PRO A 172 14.31 -0.89 34.25
C PRO A 172 14.74 0.55 33.99
N ASN A 173 13.82 1.39 33.53
CA ASN A 173 14.07 2.82 33.43
C ASN A 173 13.86 3.49 34.80
N PRO A 174 14.90 4.11 35.41
CA PRO A 174 14.77 4.72 36.74
C PRO A 174 13.86 5.96 36.76
N ASN A 175 13.64 6.59 35.60
CA ASN A 175 12.86 7.82 35.47
C ASN A 175 11.46 7.56 34.87
N ASN A 176 11.21 6.37 34.33
CA ASN A 176 9.93 5.98 33.78
C ASN A 176 9.55 4.57 34.24
N PRO A 177 8.80 4.40 35.34
CA PRO A 177 8.45 3.09 35.89
C PRO A 177 7.55 2.27 34.95
N SER A 178 6.96 2.89 33.92
CA SER A 178 6.22 2.17 32.89
C SER A 178 7.12 1.42 31.91
N ILE A 179 8.44 1.64 31.93
CA ILE A 179 9.42 0.89 31.13
C ILE A 179 10.18 -0.09 32.01
N THR A 180 9.95 -1.37 31.77
CA THR A 180 10.51 -2.49 32.55
C THR A 180 11.85 -2.96 31.99
N ASP A 181 12.10 -2.76 30.69
CA ASP A 181 13.37 -3.06 30.06
C ASP A 181 13.70 -2.09 28.92
N THR A 182 14.63 -1.16 29.15
CA THR A 182 15.10 -0.17 28.17
C THR A 182 15.98 -0.75 27.07
N SER A 183 16.38 -2.02 27.20
CA SER A 183 17.31 -2.68 26.28
C SER A 183 16.76 -3.99 25.74
N TYR A 184 15.44 -4.09 25.56
CA TYR A 184 14.77 -5.36 25.29
C TYR A 184 15.08 -5.92 23.88
N ILE A 185 14.55 -5.31 22.82
CA ILE A 185 14.82 -5.76 21.44
C ILE A 185 15.82 -4.81 20.80
N TYR A 186 17.06 -5.26 20.61
CA TYR A 186 18.06 -4.45 19.92
C TYR A 186 17.75 -4.33 18.43
N TRP A 187 17.95 -3.14 17.85
CA TRP A 187 17.88 -2.93 16.40
C TRP A 187 19.01 -2.05 15.90
N LYS A 188 19.35 -2.22 14.62
CA LYS A 188 20.25 -1.33 13.88
C LYS A 188 19.76 -1.12 12.46
N ASP A 189 20.08 0.02 11.88
CA ASP A 189 19.73 0.35 10.51
C ASP A 189 20.93 0.29 9.54
N ASN A 190 20.66 0.50 8.25
CA ASN A 190 21.68 0.52 7.20
C ASN A 190 22.39 1.88 7.02
N ILE A 191 22.08 2.89 7.82
CA ILE A 191 22.72 4.21 7.79
C ILE A 191 23.56 4.50 9.04
N GLY A 192 23.65 3.55 9.96
CA GLY A 192 24.54 3.56 11.13
C GLY A 192 23.89 3.96 12.45
N ASN A 193 22.56 4.06 12.52
CA ASN A 193 21.87 4.21 13.80
C ASN A 193 21.51 2.86 14.41
N GLU A 194 21.36 2.86 15.72
CA GLU A 194 20.98 1.70 16.52
C GLU A 194 20.12 2.14 17.70
N GLY A 195 19.36 1.21 18.28
CA GLY A 195 18.49 1.48 19.40
C GLY A 195 17.79 0.23 19.91
N TYR A 196 16.73 0.43 20.69
CA TYR A 196 15.94 -0.66 21.23
C TYR A 196 14.44 -0.42 21.05
N ILE A 197 13.67 -1.49 20.87
CA ILE A 197 12.25 -1.49 21.22
C ILE A 197 12.17 -1.83 22.71
N GLU A 198 11.78 -0.85 23.52
CA GLU A 198 11.72 -0.98 24.98
C GLU A 198 10.51 -1.80 25.41
N LYS A 199 10.63 -2.56 26.51
CA LYS A 199 9.50 -3.30 27.09
C LYS A 199 8.78 -2.46 28.13
N ASN A 200 7.48 -2.29 27.98
CA ASN A 200 6.66 -1.58 28.97
C ASN A 200 6.07 -2.50 30.04
N SER A 201 5.46 -1.93 31.07
CA SER A 201 4.83 -2.66 32.17
C SER A 201 3.43 -3.17 31.85
N PHE A 202 2.79 -2.68 30.78
CA PHE A 202 1.42 -3.00 30.41
C PHE A 202 1.33 -4.32 29.64
N TYR A 203 2.36 -4.66 28.86
CA TYR A 203 2.42 -5.85 28.01
C TYR A 203 3.62 -6.74 28.38
N GLN A 204 3.33 -7.91 28.96
CA GLN A 204 4.34 -8.80 29.55
C GLN A 204 4.82 -9.93 28.63
N GLN A 205 4.10 -10.19 27.54
CA GLN A 205 4.46 -11.20 26.56
C GLN A 205 5.77 -10.87 25.82
N ALA A 206 6.26 -11.80 25.01
CA ALA A 206 7.41 -11.53 24.14
C ALA A 206 7.02 -10.50 23.06
N TYR A 207 7.90 -9.52 22.79
CA TYR A 207 7.64 -8.55 21.71
C TYR A 207 8.19 -9.08 20.39
N TYR A 208 9.12 -10.03 20.40
CA TYR A 208 9.56 -10.69 19.19
C TYR A 208 8.52 -11.75 18.77
N PRO A 209 8.15 -11.88 17.48
CA PRO A 209 7.19 -12.89 17.03
C PRO A 209 7.65 -14.31 17.40
N GLU A 210 6.86 -15.04 18.19
CA GLU A 210 7.29 -16.32 18.78
C GLU A 210 7.26 -17.48 17.77
N TRP A 211 6.49 -17.36 16.68
CA TRP A 211 6.48 -18.33 15.57
C TRP A 211 7.69 -18.21 14.63
N ILE A 212 8.57 -17.22 14.85
CA ILE A 212 9.75 -16.99 14.01
C ILE A 212 10.98 -17.56 14.70
N GLU A 213 11.59 -18.58 14.09
CA GLU A 213 12.75 -19.26 14.65
C GLU A 213 14.04 -18.43 14.56
N SER A 214 14.21 -17.62 13.52
CA SER A 214 15.44 -16.86 13.28
C SER A 214 15.77 -15.90 14.43
N ASP A 215 17.08 -15.72 14.68
CA ASP A 215 17.61 -14.81 15.71
C ASP A 215 17.53 -13.33 15.29
N SER A 216 17.12 -13.06 14.05
CA SER A 216 16.88 -11.70 13.57
C SER A 216 15.78 -11.61 12.53
N LEU A 217 15.16 -10.44 12.47
CA LEU A 217 14.23 -10.00 11.42
C LEU A 217 14.84 -8.84 10.64
N VAL A 218 14.71 -8.88 9.32
CA VAL A 218 15.20 -7.82 8.43
C VAL A 218 14.04 -7.28 7.62
N PHE A 219 13.82 -5.98 7.70
CA PHE A 219 12.80 -5.29 6.92
C PHE A 219 13.44 -4.22 6.05
N LYS A 220 12.86 -4.01 4.86
CA LYS A 220 13.31 -3.06 3.85
C LYS A 220 12.13 -2.24 3.35
N GLY A 221 12.35 -0.95 3.10
CA GLY A 221 11.32 -0.09 2.54
C GLY A 221 11.67 1.39 2.67
N THR A 222 10.63 2.21 2.68
CA THR A 222 10.69 3.64 2.96
C THR A 222 10.48 3.85 4.47
N ARG A 223 11.22 4.77 5.08
CA ARG A 223 11.02 5.24 6.45
C ARG A 223 10.59 6.70 6.43
N LEU A 224 9.43 6.99 7.01
CA LEU A 224 8.92 8.33 7.26
C LEU A 224 9.67 8.97 8.42
N ALA A 225 9.55 10.29 8.54
CA ALA A 225 10.03 11.00 9.71
C ALA A 225 9.34 10.52 10.99
N ASN A 226 9.89 10.89 12.14
CA ASN A 226 9.20 10.71 13.41
C ASN A 226 8.04 11.71 13.49
N ASN A 227 6.87 11.27 13.93
CA ASN A 227 5.66 12.10 14.01
C ASN A 227 5.12 12.26 15.43
N ALA A 228 5.70 11.58 16.43
CA ALA A 228 5.29 11.73 17.81
C ALA A 228 6.10 12.82 18.54
N ILE A 229 5.39 13.66 19.30
CA ILE A 229 5.97 14.66 20.20
C ILE A 229 5.45 14.42 21.61
N ASP A 230 6.33 14.45 22.60
CA ASP A 230 5.96 14.57 24.01
C ASP A 230 5.59 16.02 24.34
N GLU A 231 4.32 16.35 24.22
CA GLU A 231 3.79 17.71 24.45
C GLU A 231 3.83 18.12 25.93
N SER A 232 4.07 17.18 26.87
CA SER A 232 4.33 17.56 28.27
C SER A 232 5.79 17.92 28.55
N GLY A 233 6.71 17.50 27.68
CA GLY A 233 8.16 17.61 27.90
C GLY A 233 8.68 16.81 29.11
N GLN A 234 7.87 15.92 29.68
CA GLN A 234 8.18 15.09 30.86
C GLN A 234 7.94 13.59 30.61
N GLY A 235 7.63 13.20 29.37
CA GLY A 235 7.36 11.85 28.93
C GLY A 235 5.99 11.33 29.34
N SER A 236 5.04 12.23 29.62
CA SER A 236 3.73 11.86 30.17
C SER A 236 2.58 12.04 29.19
N TYR A 237 2.77 12.79 28.10
CA TYR A 237 1.70 13.03 27.13
C TYR A 237 2.26 13.17 25.72
N TYR A 238 2.11 12.11 24.95
CA TYR A 238 2.55 12.06 23.56
C TYR A 238 1.37 12.33 22.63
N VAL A 239 1.63 13.14 21.60
CA VAL A 239 0.73 13.33 20.47
C VAL A 239 1.45 12.84 19.22
N LEU A 240 0.86 11.88 18.54
CA LEU A 240 1.31 11.40 17.24
C LEU A 240 0.56 12.21 16.18
N TYR A 241 1.29 13.04 15.44
CA TYR A 241 0.72 13.92 14.44
C TYR A 241 0.48 13.18 13.12
N ALA A 242 -0.69 13.42 12.51
CA ALA A 242 -1.00 12.90 11.20
C ALA A 242 -0.17 13.61 10.12
N TYR A 243 0.33 12.86 9.16
CA TYR A 243 0.75 13.40 7.87
C TYR A 243 -0.45 13.86 7.04
N ASP A 244 -0.27 14.59 5.95
CA ASP A 244 -1.40 15.24 5.27
C ASP A 244 -2.34 14.25 4.54
N TRP A 245 -1.79 13.20 3.91
CA TRP A 245 -2.51 12.14 3.20
C TRP A 245 -1.58 11.00 2.74
N GLY A 246 -2.17 9.86 2.36
CA GLY A 246 -1.49 8.78 1.63
C GLY A 246 -0.89 7.67 2.50
N TYR A 247 -1.33 7.56 3.76
CA TYR A 247 -0.80 6.58 4.72
C TYR A 247 -1.94 5.91 5.47
N ALA A 248 -1.81 4.58 5.68
CA ALA A 248 -2.76 3.80 6.46
C ALA A 248 -2.67 4.22 7.94
N ASP A 249 -3.76 4.11 8.68
CA ASP A 249 -3.79 4.41 10.13
C ASP A 249 -3.21 5.80 10.51
N ASN A 250 -3.29 6.75 9.57
CA ASN A 250 -2.80 8.11 9.74
C ASN A 250 -3.93 9.09 10.09
N HIS A 251 -5.16 8.77 9.66
CA HIS A 251 -6.37 9.55 9.94
C HIS A 251 -7.51 8.64 10.36
N PRO A 252 -8.48 9.15 11.14
CA PRO A 252 -9.66 8.38 11.54
C PRO A 252 -10.42 7.80 10.35
N ASN A 253 -11.04 6.65 10.58
CA ASN A 253 -11.76 5.89 9.57
C ASN A 253 -12.93 6.65 8.93
N ASP A 254 -13.48 7.70 9.55
CA ASP A 254 -14.54 8.53 8.95
C ASP A 254 -14.00 9.65 8.05
N SER A 255 -12.68 9.82 7.98
CA SER A 255 -12.01 10.80 7.13
C SER A 255 -11.78 10.27 5.72
N GLU A 256 -11.99 11.11 4.70
CA GLU A 256 -11.56 10.83 3.32
C GLU A 256 -10.05 10.59 3.18
N LEU A 257 -9.25 11.05 4.15
CA LEU A 257 -7.79 10.89 4.15
C LEU A 257 -7.34 9.47 4.54
N SER A 258 -8.29 8.58 4.89
CA SER A 258 -8.07 7.13 5.00
C SER A 258 -8.29 6.38 3.67
N CYS A 259 -8.65 7.11 2.60
CA CYS A 259 -8.83 6.57 1.26
C CYS A 259 -7.56 6.75 0.41
N PHE A 260 -7.40 5.89 -0.60
CA PHE A 260 -6.22 5.77 -1.43
C PHE A 260 -6.56 5.84 -2.91
N LYS A 261 -5.64 6.43 -3.68
CA LYS A 261 -5.69 6.43 -5.15
C LYS A 261 -4.56 5.56 -5.68
N ILE A 262 -4.88 4.68 -6.61
CA ILE A 262 -3.90 3.87 -7.34
C ILE A 262 -3.02 4.78 -8.22
N ASP A 263 -3.53 5.92 -8.66
CA ASP A 263 -2.77 6.98 -9.35
C ASP A 263 -1.56 7.51 -8.55
N TRP A 264 -1.45 7.22 -7.26
CA TRP A 264 -0.29 7.58 -6.45
C TRP A 264 0.90 6.62 -6.63
N ALA A 265 0.73 5.54 -7.40
CA ALA A 265 1.77 4.54 -7.60
C ALA A 265 3.03 5.15 -8.23
N VAL A 266 4.19 4.80 -7.66
CA VAL A 266 5.51 5.14 -8.17
C VAL A 266 6.41 3.92 -8.29
N ASP A 267 7.30 3.95 -9.28
CA ASP A 267 8.34 2.93 -9.45
C ASP A 267 9.47 3.07 -8.41
N SER A 268 10.44 2.15 -8.46
CA SER A 268 11.63 2.17 -7.58
C SER A 268 12.50 3.43 -7.67
N LEU A 269 12.30 4.26 -8.70
CA LEU A 269 13.00 5.52 -8.92
C LEU A 269 12.14 6.74 -8.54
N GLY A 270 10.90 6.52 -8.07
CA GLY A 270 9.94 7.55 -7.72
C GLY A 270 9.22 8.18 -8.91
N ASN A 271 9.29 7.57 -10.10
CA ASN A 271 8.51 8.04 -11.25
C ASN A 271 7.06 7.56 -11.14
N PRO A 272 6.05 8.40 -11.43
CA PRO A 272 4.66 7.98 -11.49
C PRO A 272 4.44 6.82 -12.46
N VAL A 273 3.63 5.84 -12.04
CA VAL A 273 3.24 4.68 -12.83
C VAL A 273 1.72 4.65 -12.94
N HIS A 274 1.23 4.45 -14.15
CA HIS A 274 -0.20 4.22 -14.37
C HIS A 274 -0.47 2.71 -14.35
N LEU A 275 -1.29 2.28 -13.39
CA LEU A 275 -1.79 0.91 -13.29
C LEU A 275 -3.26 0.89 -13.71
N PRO A 276 -3.73 -0.13 -14.45
CA PRO A 276 -5.15 -0.28 -14.79
C PRO A 276 -6.01 -0.67 -13.57
N GLY A 277 -5.37 -1.22 -12.53
CA GLY A 277 -5.97 -1.67 -11.29
C GLY A 277 -4.92 -2.41 -10.46
N ILE A 278 -5.34 -2.97 -9.33
CA ILE A 278 -4.48 -3.72 -8.41
C ILE A 278 -5.22 -4.95 -7.89
N ASP A 279 -4.48 -6.01 -7.57
CA ASP A 279 -5.03 -7.26 -7.03
C ASP A 279 -4.50 -7.53 -5.62
N PHE A 280 -3.34 -6.94 -5.29
CA PHE A 280 -2.66 -7.13 -4.01
C PHE A 280 -2.27 -5.81 -3.39
N ILE A 281 -2.37 -5.77 -2.06
CA ILE A 281 -1.98 -4.63 -1.23
C ILE A 281 -1.06 -5.13 -0.12
N LYS A 282 0.05 -4.43 0.09
CA LYS A 282 0.95 -4.61 1.22
C LYS A 282 0.97 -3.33 2.05
N ILE A 283 0.81 -3.45 3.35
CA ILE A 283 0.88 -2.34 4.30
C ILE A 283 2.00 -2.63 5.27
N TYR A 284 2.84 -1.65 5.57
CA TYR A 284 3.88 -1.79 6.59
C TYR A 284 4.08 -0.52 7.41
N THR A 285 4.47 -0.66 8.67
CA THR A 285 4.67 0.49 9.58
C THR A 285 5.77 1.41 9.07
N GLY A 286 5.42 2.68 8.87
CA GLY A 286 6.26 3.67 8.21
C GLY A 286 7.19 4.45 9.13
N VAL A 287 6.96 4.42 10.44
CA VAL A 287 7.72 5.20 11.45
C VAL A 287 8.51 4.28 12.37
N LEU A 288 9.79 4.59 12.58
CA LEU A 288 10.62 3.95 13.61
C LEU A 288 10.78 4.93 14.78
N GLN A 289 9.91 4.82 15.78
CA GLN A 289 9.93 5.67 16.96
C GLN A 289 9.35 4.92 18.18
N SER A 290 9.94 5.13 19.36
CA SER A 290 9.37 4.72 20.64
C SER A 290 8.91 5.95 21.43
N ASN A 291 7.70 5.88 21.98
CA ASN A 291 6.94 6.99 22.54
C ASN A 291 6.77 6.83 24.06
N GLY A 292 7.86 6.45 24.73
CA GLY A 292 7.87 6.21 26.17
C GLY A 292 6.85 5.14 26.58
N TRP A 293 5.98 5.47 27.54
CA TRP A 293 5.03 4.52 28.12
C TRP A 293 3.98 4.00 27.11
N LEU A 294 3.77 4.68 25.98
CA LEU A 294 2.92 4.20 24.90
C LEU A 294 3.51 3.03 24.12
N GLY A 295 4.83 2.83 24.18
CA GLY A 295 5.53 1.84 23.37
C GLY A 295 5.98 2.39 22.01
N GLU A 296 6.29 1.49 21.08
CA GLU A 296 6.61 1.80 19.69
C GLU A 296 5.41 2.38 18.92
N CYS A 297 5.69 3.21 17.92
CA CYS A 297 4.72 3.53 16.89
C CYS A 297 4.46 2.27 16.06
N SER A 298 3.20 1.85 16.01
CA SER A 298 2.74 0.63 15.36
C SER A 298 1.54 0.95 14.50
N THR A 299 1.60 0.60 13.21
CA THR A 299 0.42 0.74 12.35
C THR A 299 -0.55 -0.37 12.70
N GLU A 300 -1.82 -0.01 12.90
CA GLU A 300 -2.90 -0.96 13.00
C GLU A 300 -3.80 -1.00 11.77
N VAL A 301 -4.29 -2.20 11.44
CA VAL A 301 -5.19 -2.44 10.30
C VAL A 301 -6.40 -3.23 10.77
N SER A 302 -7.60 -2.78 10.43
CA SER A 302 -8.85 -3.46 10.76
C SER A 302 -9.74 -3.79 9.55
N GLY A 303 -9.39 -3.30 8.37
CA GLY A 303 -10.16 -3.56 7.15
C GLY A 303 -9.58 -2.87 5.94
N ILE A 304 -9.86 -3.42 4.76
CA ILE A 304 -9.53 -2.80 3.47
C ILE A 304 -10.75 -2.97 2.56
N ILE A 305 -11.21 -1.86 1.99
CA ILE A 305 -12.48 -1.79 1.27
C ILE A 305 -12.22 -1.25 -0.13
N ASP A 306 -12.59 -2.02 -1.16
CA ASP A 306 -12.75 -1.50 -2.53
C ASP A 306 -13.97 -0.57 -2.58
N LEU A 307 -13.77 0.63 -3.12
CA LEU A 307 -14.80 1.66 -3.23
C LEU A 307 -15.63 1.55 -4.51
N HIS A 308 -15.23 0.70 -5.47
CA HIS A 308 -15.94 0.48 -6.74
C HIS A 308 -16.07 -1.00 -7.14
N PRO A 309 -16.54 -1.89 -6.24
CA PRO A 309 -16.61 -3.35 -6.49
C PRO A 309 -17.50 -3.73 -7.69
N GLU A 310 -18.43 -2.86 -8.07
CA GLU A 310 -19.30 -3.07 -9.21
C GLU A 310 -18.61 -2.88 -10.57
N ILE A 311 -17.40 -2.30 -10.60
CA ILE A 311 -16.68 -1.99 -11.84
C ILE A 311 -15.75 -3.15 -12.18
N ALA A 312 -15.91 -3.75 -13.36
CA ALA A 312 -14.97 -4.74 -13.89
C ALA A 312 -14.01 -4.13 -14.93
N MET A 313 -12.85 -4.76 -15.14
CA MET A 313 -11.87 -4.37 -16.18
C MET A 313 -12.50 -4.18 -17.57
N GLY A 314 -13.57 -4.93 -17.89
CA GLY A 314 -14.30 -4.81 -19.15
C GLY A 314 -15.26 -3.60 -19.23
N ASP A 315 -15.72 -3.07 -18.10
CA ASP A 315 -16.52 -1.85 -18.03
C ASP A 315 -15.64 -0.60 -18.18
N ASN A 316 -14.34 -0.76 -17.96
CA ASN A 316 -13.32 0.27 -18.10
C ASN A 316 -12.69 0.37 -19.51
N GLU A 317 -13.04 -0.52 -20.46
CA GLU A 317 -12.79 -0.27 -21.90
C GLU A 317 -13.54 0.98 -22.42
N HIS A 318 -14.44 1.54 -21.60
CA HIS A 318 -15.15 2.77 -21.91
C HIS A 318 -14.77 3.99 -21.06
N LEU A 319 -13.83 3.85 -20.09
CA LEU A 319 -13.54 4.94 -19.14
C LEU A 319 -12.04 5.18 -18.83
N THR A 320 -11.10 4.36 -19.31
CA THR A 320 -9.66 4.53 -18.98
C THR A 320 -8.85 5.36 -19.97
N ASP A 321 -9.33 5.52 -21.20
CA ASP A 321 -8.76 6.50 -22.09
C ASP A 321 -9.66 7.74 -22.13
N SER A 322 -9.13 8.89 -21.72
CA SER A 322 -9.70 10.19 -22.13
C SER A 322 -9.81 10.30 -23.66
N PHE A 323 -9.16 9.39 -24.41
CA PHE A 323 -9.15 9.27 -25.86
C PHE A 323 -9.24 7.82 -26.35
N THR A 324 -10.38 7.34 -26.84
CA THR A 324 -10.38 6.09 -27.63
C THR A 324 -9.78 6.39 -29.00
N ILE A 325 -8.61 5.82 -29.33
CA ILE A 325 -7.95 6.02 -30.63
C ILE A 325 -7.94 4.72 -31.42
N PHE A 326 -8.46 4.75 -32.64
CA PHE A 326 -8.30 3.65 -33.58
C PHE A 326 -8.03 4.16 -34.99
N GLN A 327 -7.31 3.37 -35.76
CA GLN A 327 -6.97 3.69 -37.14
C GLN A 327 -7.85 2.89 -38.09
N ALA A 328 -8.51 3.60 -39.01
CA ALA A 328 -9.32 2.98 -40.04
C ALA A 328 -8.45 2.45 -41.21
N GLU A 329 -8.97 1.48 -41.97
CA GLU A 329 -8.25 0.86 -43.09
C GLU A 329 -7.88 1.84 -44.20
N ASN A 330 -8.57 2.98 -44.29
CA ASN A 330 -8.29 4.06 -45.22
C ASN A 330 -7.19 5.04 -44.76
N GLY A 331 -6.62 4.82 -43.56
CA GLY A 331 -5.57 5.66 -42.98
C GLY A 331 -6.05 6.78 -42.06
N ASP A 332 -7.38 6.93 -41.88
CA ASP A 332 -7.95 7.93 -40.96
C ASP A 332 -7.69 7.54 -39.51
N ILE A 333 -7.51 8.55 -38.64
CA ILE A 333 -7.35 8.37 -37.20
C ILE A 333 -8.62 8.83 -36.52
N HIS A 334 -9.31 7.91 -35.86
CA HIS A 334 -10.53 8.19 -35.12
C HIS A 334 -10.18 8.41 -33.65
N ILE A 335 -10.67 9.50 -33.08
CA ILE A 335 -10.41 9.88 -31.68
C ILE A 335 -11.74 10.21 -31.02
N ASN A 336 -12.09 9.47 -29.96
CA ASN A 336 -13.23 9.81 -29.11
C ASN A 336 -12.74 10.45 -27.82
N THR A 337 -13.10 11.71 -27.54
CA THR A 337 -12.62 12.46 -26.35
C THR A 337 -13.76 12.99 -25.49
N GLN A 338 -13.56 13.07 -24.18
CA GLN A 338 -14.54 13.67 -23.26
C GLN A 338 -14.47 15.21 -23.18
N GLU A 339 -13.43 15.82 -23.73
CA GLU A 339 -13.25 17.28 -23.75
C GLU A 339 -12.63 17.78 -25.06
N SER A 340 -12.76 19.07 -25.33
CA SER A 340 -12.19 19.70 -26.53
C SER A 340 -10.67 19.89 -26.37
N GLY A 341 -9.93 19.85 -27.48
CA GLY A 341 -8.48 19.92 -27.44
C GLY A 341 -7.82 20.06 -28.81
N LYS A 342 -6.56 19.65 -28.88
CA LYS A 342 -5.74 19.67 -30.09
C LYS A 342 -4.98 18.35 -30.23
N ALA A 343 -4.96 17.80 -31.44
CA ALA A 343 -4.03 16.72 -31.80
C ALA A 343 -2.99 17.24 -32.79
N ILE A 344 -1.74 16.78 -32.67
CA ILE A 344 -0.62 17.18 -33.53
C ILE A 344 0.11 15.91 -33.98
N LEU A 345 0.26 15.76 -35.30
CA LEU A 345 0.96 14.63 -35.91
C LEU A 345 2.40 15.03 -36.26
N TYR A 346 3.37 14.19 -35.88
CA TYR A 346 4.79 14.36 -36.16
C TYR A 346 5.34 13.14 -36.93
N ASN A 347 6.36 13.35 -37.75
CA ASN A 347 7.20 12.24 -38.23
C ASN A 347 8.24 11.83 -37.18
N MET A 348 8.95 10.72 -37.43
CA MET A 348 9.99 10.20 -36.53
C MET A 348 11.21 11.13 -36.35
N SER A 349 11.39 12.12 -37.23
CA SER A 349 12.41 13.15 -37.08
C SER A 349 11.94 14.34 -36.22
N GLY A 350 10.73 14.27 -35.67
CA GLY A 350 10.15 15.31 -34.81
C GLY A 350 9.57 16.51 -35.57
N ILE A 351 9.41 16.43 -36.89
CA ILE A 351 8.81 17.50 -37.69
C ILE A 351 7.29 17.41 -37.58
N CYS A 352 6.66 18.52 -37.23
CA CYS A 352 5.20 18.64 -37.24
C CYS A 352 4.67 18.56 -38.68
N LEU A 353 3.74 17.64 -38.91
CA LEU A 353 3.13 17.39 -40.21
C LEU A 353 1.76 18.06 -40.32
N GLN A 354 0.95 17.99 -39.26
CA GLN A 354 -0.42 18.49 -39.27
C GLN A 354 -0.98 18.68 -37.86
N ASP A 355 -1.84 19.70 -37.72
CA ASP A 355 -2.60 20.00 -36.52
C ASP A 355 -4.09 19.72 -36.73
N PHE A 356 -4.77 19.27 -35.68
CA PHE A 356 -6.20 19.02 -35.67
C PHE A 356 -6.85 19.60 -34.42
N HIS A 357 -8.03 20.18 -34.57
CA HIS A 357 -8.86 20.57 -33.44
C HIS A 357 -9.77 19.41 -33.07
N LEU A 358 -9.85 19.09 -31.78
CA LEU A 358 -10.72 18.04 -31.25
C LEU A 358 -11.92 18.67 -30.54
N GLN A 359 -13.10 18.12 -30.79
CA GLN A 359 -14.33 18.39 -30.06
C GLN A 359 -14.67 17.22 -29.15
N THR A 360 -15.41 17.47 -28.07
CA THR A 360 -16.01 16.41 -27.25
C THR A 360 -16.80 15.43 -28.13
N GLY A 361 -16.60 14.13 -27.92
CA GLY A 361 -17.15 13.03 -28.70
C GLY A 361 -16.20 12.55 -29.79
N LYS A 362 -16.78 12.01 -30.86
CA LYS A 362 -16.05 11.36 -31.96
C LYS A 362 -15.48 12.38 -32.95
N ASN A 363 -14.18 12.29 -33.18
CA ASN A 363 -13.42 13.05 -34.17
C ASN A 363 -12.83 12.08 -35.21
N ILE A 364 -12.81 12.51 -36.47
CA ILE A 364 -12.16 11.79 -37.56
C ILE A 364 -11.08 12.71 -38.11
N LEU A 365 -9.83 12.31 -37.93
CA LEU A 365 -8.67 13.02 -38.43
C LEU A 365 -8.24 12.38 -39.74
N ASN A 366 -8.01 13.22 -40.74
CA ASN A 366 -7.53 12.80 -42.06
C ASN A 366 -6.09 13.30 -42.23
N PRO A 367 -5.07 12.49 -41.89
CA PRO A 367 -3.67 12.87 -42.07
C PRO A 367 -3.36 13.15 -43.54
N ILE A 368 -2.60 14.21 -43.80
CA ILE A 368 -2.11 14.53 -45.15
C ILE A 368 -1.06 13.52 -45.66
N VAL A 369 -0.62 12.64 -44.77
CA VAL A 369 0.49 11.72 -44.99
C VAL A 369 0.00 10.45 -45.68
N LYS A 370 0.50 10.21 -46.90
CA LYS A 370 0.13 9.06 -47.73
C LYS A 370 1.20 7.96 -47.78
N GLN A 371 2.27 8.10 -47.00
CA GLN A 371 3.36 7.14 -46.94
C GLN A 371 3.20 6.23 -45.72
N SER A 372 3.28 4.93 -45.97
CA SER A 372 3.33 3.92 -44.93
C SER A 372 4.53 4.17 -44.01
N GLY A 373 4.33 4.20 -42.71
CA GLY A 373 5.38 4.56 -41.76
C GLY A 373 4.87 4.71 -40.33
N ILE A 374 5.82 4.94 -39.43
CA ILE A 374 5.55 5.21 -38.01
C ILE A 374 5.51 6.74 -37.81
N TYR A 375 4.53 7.19 -37.06
CA TYR A 375 4.31 8.59 -36.72
C TYR A 375 4.03 8.74 -35.23
N LEU A 376 4.22 9.95 -34.71
CA LEU A 376 3.87 10.30 -33.34
C LEU A 376 2.68 11.25 -33.33
N LEU A 377 1.62 10.91 -32.62
CA LEU A 377 0.45 11.75 -32.42
C LEU A 377 0.46 12.27 -30.98
N LYS A 378 0.55 13.58 -30.80
CA LYS A 378 0.41 14.21 -29.48
C LYS A 378 -0.97 14.82 -29.34
N ILE A 379 -1.63 14.56 -28.22
CA ILE A 379 -2.94 15.11 -27.90
C ILE A 379 -2.81 15.99 -26.67
N TYR A 380 -3.42 17.18 -26.75
CA TYR A 380 -3.43 18.20 -25.72
C TYR A 380 -4.87 18.59 -25.42
N THR A 381 -5.27 18.50 -24.17
CA THR A 381 -6.50 19.11 -23.66
C THR A 381 -6.16 20.00 -22.46
N ASN A 382 -7.18 20.54 -21.79
CA ASN A 382 -6.95 21.34 -20.58
C ASN A 382 -6.46 20.48 -19.41
N LEU A 383 -6.74 19.18 -19.41
CA LEU A 383 -6.41 18.26 -18.32
C LEU A 383 -5.27 17.28 -18.66
N TYR A 384 -5.06 16.95 -19.94
CA TYR A 384 -4.16 15.87 -20.35
C TYR A 384 -3.18 16.28 -21.45
N SER A 385 -2.00 15.65 -21.44
CA SER A 385 -1.05 15.67 -22.55
C SER A 385 -0.48 14.27 -22.79
N ASN A 386 -0.98 13.60 -23.83
CA ASN A 386 -0.63 12.22 -24.15
C ASN A 386 0.08 12.12 -25.50
N SER A 387 0.93 11.10 -25.66
CA SER A 387 1.69 10.83 -26.89
C SER A 387 1.47 9.39 -27.34
N TYR A 388 1.04 9.20 -28.58
CA TYR A 388 0.70 7.91 -29.16
C TYR A 388 1.56 7.60 -30.38
N LYS A 389 1.98 6.35 -30.53
CA LYS A 389 2.63 5.85 -31.73
C LYS A 389 1.56 5.38 -32.72
N ILE A 390 1.56 5.94 -33.93
CA ILE A 390 0.62 5.59 -35.01
C ILE A 390 1.38 4.91 -36.14
N ILE A 391 0.81 3.87 -36.74
CA ILE A 391 1.40 3.13 -37.86
C ILE A 391 0.49 3.26 -39.07
N ILE A 392 0.78 4.20 -39.97
CA ILE A 392 0.06 4.29 -41.25
C ILE A 392 0.59 3.19 -42.16
N LYS A 393 -0.31 2.33 -42.66
CA LYS A 393 0.02 1.23 -43.57
C LYS A 393 -0.16 1.62 -45.02
#